data_AF-A0A9Q0R6S5-F1
#
_entry.id   AF-A0A9Q0R6S5-F1
#
_cell.length_a   1.000
_cell.length_b   1.000
_cell.length_c   1.000
_cell.angle_alpha   90.00
_cell.angle_beta   90.00
_cell.angle_gamma   90.00
#
_symmetry.space_group_name_H-M   'P 1'
#
loop_
_entity.id
_entity.type
_entity.pdbx_description
1 polymer ?
#
loop_
_entity_poly.entity_id
_entity_poly.type
_entity_poly.pdbx_seq_one_letter_code
_entity_poly.pdbx_strand_id
1 'polypeptide(L)'
;MSQLQSNSDENLNNKDEGLPSETNLFGDEDEWIYEEKKKPISSGVCCLFMYNTQQKRFWMLIEALSLLLALILLIWTIAFGTSKSGAFIFFFLLLNIIIIFDNIVIICHENMEYWKSFRNIFDFIVMIFCILSMLVYFATLSSGEKAMIIICFLLRIIRDFLLIFLRIKSKQRNDPLLDGREFNQKVEGDFGENPFGIIDDSDEETTKTNENENENENENENENENENENENENENENENENENENYKL
;
A
#
# COMPACT_ATOMS: atom_id res chain seq x y z
N MET A 1 17.62 20.62 50.97
CA MET A 1 17.13 21.07 49.65
C MET A 1 15.62 20.86 49.66
N SER A 2 14.90 21.64 50.45
CA SER A 2 14.39 22.98 50.14
C SER A 2 13.19 22.90 49.18
N GLN A 3 12.02 22.73 49.79
CA GLN A 3 10.71 22.97 49.18
C GLN A 3 10.51 24.47 48.98
N LEU A 4 9.90 24.86 47.87
CA LEU A 4 9.29 26.17 47.66
C LEU A 4 7.95 25.98 46.97
N GLN A 5 6.89 26.01 47.79
CA GLN A 5 5.58 26.50 47.38
C GLN A 5 5.65 28.02 47.24
N SER A 6 4.99 28.59 46.23
CA SER A 6 4.45 29.94 46.32
C SER A 6 3.28 30.10 45.35
N ASN A 7 2.10 30.29 45.92
CA ASN A 7 0.93 30.87 45.30
C ASN A 7 1.25 32.24 44.68
N SER A 8 0.50 32.65 43.66
CA SER A 8 0.01 34.02 43.56
C SER A 8 -1.22 34.04 42.67
N ASP A 9 -2.26 34.61 43.24
CA ASP A 9 -3.59 34.80 42.72
C ASP A 9 -3.67 35.87 41.62
N GLU A 10 -4.89 35.99 41.07
CA GLU A 10 -5.49 37.21 40.52
C GLU A 10 -4.98 37.74 39.17
N ASN A 11 -5.79 37.49 38.13
CA ASN A 11 -6.45 38.62 37.46
C ASN A 11 -7.71 38.17 36.70
N LEU A 12 -8.86 38.29 37.37
CA LEU A 12 -10.16 38.44 36.74
C LEU A 12 -10.22 39.83 36.11
N ASN A 13 -10.01 39.92 34.80
CA ASN A 13 -10.36 41.13 34.07
C ASN A 13 -11.35 40.78 32.97
N ASN A 14 -12.61 41.09 33.29
CA ASN A 14 -13.69 41.32 32.36
C ASN A 14 -13.19 42.11 31.16
N LYS A 15 -13.35 41.53 29.97
CA LYS A 15 -13.31 42.29 28.73
C LYS A 15 -14.46 41.82 27.86
N ASP A 16 -15.57 42.53 28.04
CA ASP A 16 -16.59 42.87 27.07
C ASP A 16 -16.76 41.89 25.91
N GLU A 17 -17.82 41.11 26.01
CA GLU A 17 -18.51 40.45 24.91
C GLU A 17 -19.01 41.51 23.91
N GLY A 18 -18.11 41.96 23.05
CA GLY A 18 -18.48 42.63 21.81
C GLY A 18 -19.05 41.59 20.86
N LEU A 19 -20.35 41.67 20.58
CA LEU A 19 -21.02 40.87 19.57
C LEU A 19 -20.18 40.84 18.28
N PRO A 20 -19.82 39.67 17.76
CA PRO A 20 -19.24 39.57 16.44
C PRO A 20 -20.28 40.04 15.42
N SER A 21 -19.98 41.15 14.74
CA SER A 21 -20.74 41.63 13.60
C SER A 21 -20.81 40.55 12.51
N GLU A 22 -22.02 40.11 12.19
CA GLU A 22 -22.39 39.14 11.15
C GLU A 22 -22.16 39.66 9.71
N THR A 23 -21.00 40.23 9.44
CA THR A 23 -20.67 40.72 8.09
C THR A 23 -19.26 40.26 7.75
N ASN A 24 -19.14 39.02 7.30
CA ASN A 24 -18.13 38.49 6.36
C ASN A 24 -18.33 36.97 6.16
N LEU A 25 -19.57 36.51 6.02
CA LEU A 25 -19.90 35.09 5.79
C LEU A 25 -19.95 34.72 4.29
N PHE A 26 -19.23 35.47 3.45
CA PHE A 26 -19.26 35.36 1.98
C PHE A 26 -17.92 35.73 1.33
N GLY A 27 -16.82 35.48 2.04
CA GLY A 27 -15.46 35.53 1.49
C GLY A 27 -14.73 34.32 2.03
N ASP A 28 -13.99 33.62 1.18
CA ASP A 28 -13.12 32.50 1.51
C ASP A 28 -13.72 31.09 1.32
N GLU A 29 -14.72 30.88 0.47
CA GLU A 29 -15.04 29.52 -0.05
C GLU A 29 -14.39 29.21 -1.41
N ASP A 30 -13.81 30.20 -2.09
CA ASP A 30 -13.21 30.03 -3.42
C ASP A 30 -11.68 29.88 -3.40
N GLU A 31 -11.00 30.08 -2.26
CA GLU A 31 -9.53 30.06 -2.20
C GLU A 31 -8.94 28.64 -2.09
N TRP A 32 -9.70 27.67 -1.58
CA TRP A 32 -9.31 26.25 -1.52
C TRP A 32 -9.32 25.58 -2.91
N ILE A 33 -10.06 26.14 -3.87
CA ILE A 33 -10.19 25.58 -5.23
C ILE A 33 -8.95 25.92 -6.09
N TYR A 34 -8.18 26.95 -5.73
CA TYR A 34 -6.95 27.33 -6.46
C TYR A 34 -5.65 26.76 -5.84
N GLU A 35 -5.73 26.09 -4.69
CA GLU A 35 -4.62 25.30 -4.14
C GLU A 35 -4.53 23.87 -4.71
N GLU A 36 -5.26 23.56 -5.79
CA GLU A 36 -4.88 22.51 -6.73
C GLU A 36 -3.66 22.96 -7.57
N LYS A 37 -2.61 23.32 -6.81
CA LYS A 37 -1.28 23.75 -7.22
C LYS A 37 -0.69 22.70 -8.15
N LYS A 38 -0.60 23.06 -9.43
CA LYS A 38 0.52 22.77 -10.35
C LYS A 38 1.35 21.55 -9.95
N LYS A 39 0.76 20.35 -9.99
CA LYS A 39 1.56 19.13 -9.93
C LYS A 39 2.46 19.15 -11.17
N PRO A 40 3.79 19.05 -11.02
CA PRO A 40 4.70 19.11 -12.15
C PRO A 40 4.32 18.03 -13.16
N ILE A 41 4.26 18.40 -14.45
CA ILE A 41 3.81 17.54 -15.57
C ILE A 41 4.57 16.20 -15.61
N SER A 42 5.77 16.13 -15.02
CA SER A 42 6.55 14.90 -14.86
C SER A 42 5.86 13.82 -14.00
N SER A 43 4.88 14.17 -13.16
CA SER A 43 4.12 13.18 -12.39
C SER A 43 3.11 12.42 -13.26
N GLY A 44 2.67 12.99 -14.39
CA GLY A 44 1.62 12.41 -15.22
C GLY A 44 2.03 11.09 -15.88
N VAL A 45 3.27 10.99 -16.38
CA VAL A 45 3.76 9.78 -17.07
C VAL A 45 4.01 8.64 -16.08
N CYS A 46 4.58 8.94 -14.91
CA CYS A 46 4.77 7.94 -13.86
C CYS A 46 3.45 7.47 -13.24
N CYS A 47 2.47 8.36 -13.05
CA CYS A 47 1.15 7.96 -12.56
C CYS A 47 0.39 7.07 -13.56
N LEU A 48 0.49 7.34 -14.87
CA LEU A 48 -0.11 6.50 -15.91
C LEU A 48 0.46 5.08 -15.93
N PHE A 49 1.73 4.91 -15.58
CA PHE A 49 2.39 3.60 -15.54
C PHE A 49 2.12 2.80 -14.27
N MET A 50 1.48 3.39 -13.26
CA MET A 50 1.21 2.78 -11.96
C MET A 50 -0.28 2.41 -11.78
N TYR A 51 -1.18 3.01 -12.56
CA TYR A 51 -2.62 2.88 -12.30
C TYR A 51 -3.25 1.59 -12.86
N ASN A 52 -2.61 0.90 -13.80
CA ASN A 52 -3.21 -0.30 -14.39
C ASN A 52 -3.08 -1.52 -13.46
N THR A 53 -4.20 -2.13 -13.08
CA THR A 53 -4.27 -3.36 -12.29
C THR A 53 -3.45 -4.51 -12.90
N GLN A 54 -3.31 -4.55 -14.23
CA GLN A 54 -2.46 -5.53 -14.92
C GLN A 54 -0.96 -5.28 -14.67
N GLN A 55 -0.54 -4.02 -14.59
CA GLN A 55 0.86 -3.67 -14.32
C GLN A 55 1.27 -4.08 -12.90
N LYS A 56 0.37 -4.00 -11.91
CA LYS A 56 0.66 -4.47 -10.54
C LYS A 56 1.02 -5.96 -10.51
N ARG A 57 0.31 -6.79 -11.28
CA ARG A 57 0.60 -8.23 -11.38
C ARG A 57 1.94 -8.50 -12.05
N PHE A 58 2.22 -7.77 -13.13
CA PHE A 58 3.49 -7.87 -13.85
C PHE A 58 4.69 -7.48 -12.97
N TRP A 59 4.57 -6.38 -12.22
CA TRP A 59 5.61 -5.96 -11.27
C TRP A 59 5.87 -6.99 -10.17
N MET A 60 4.82 -7.58 -9.59
CA MET A 60 4.98 -8.67 -8.63
C MET A 60 5.71 -9.88 -9.24
N LEU A 61 5.45 -10.19 -10.51
CA LEU A 61 6.13 -11.28 -11.22
C LEU A 61 7.61 -10.95 -11.44
N ILE A 62 7.96 -9.72 -11.83
CA ILE A 62 9.36 -9.27 -11.97
C ILE A 62 10.09 -9.39 -10.63
N GLU A 63 9.47 -8.95 -9.54
CA GLU A 63 10.06 -9.04 -8.20
C GLU A 63 10.26 -10.50 -7.77
N ALA A 64 9.27 -11.36 -7.99
CA ALA A 64 9.40 -12.79 -7.70
C ALA A 64 10.52 -13.44 -8.51
N LEU A 65 10.67 -13.10 -9.79
CA LEU A 65 11.77 -13.57 -10.64
C LEU A 65 13.13 -13.02 -10.18
N SER A 66 13.19 -11.75 -9.76
CA SER A 66 14.39 -11.12 -9.20
C SER A 66 14.84 -11.82 -7.91
N LEU A 67 13.88 -12.17 -7.03
CA LEU A 67 14.14 -12.95 -5.82
C LEU A 67 14.65 -14.36 -6.15
N LEU A 68 14.01 -15.04 -7.08
CA LEU A 68 14.45 -16.37 -7.53
C LEU A 68 15.87 -16.33 -8.09
N LEU A 69 16.18 -15.33 -8.94
CA LEU A 69 17.52 -15.16 -9.49
C LEU A 69 18.55 -14.82 -8.41
N ALA A 70 18.18 -14.01 -7.41
CA ALA A 70 19.04 -13.72 -6.27
C ALA A 70 19.34 -14.97 -5.43
N LEU A 71 18.35 -15.85 -5.23
CA LEU A 71 18.54 -17.14 -4.55
C LEU A 71 19.48 -18.07 -5.34
N ILE A 72 19.30 -18.16 -6.65
CA ILE A 72 20.19 -18.95 -7.53
C ILE A 72 21.63 -18.45 -7.41
N LEU A 73 21.84 -17.13 -7.45
CA LEU A 73 23.18 -16.54 -7.30
C LEU A 73 23.76 -16.75 -5.90
N LEU A 74 22.93 -16.71 -4.85
CA LEU A 74 23.37 -17.03 -3.50
C LEU A 74 23.84 -18.48 -3.41
N ILE A 75 23.03 -19.43 -3.88
CA ILE A 75 23.38 -20.86 -3.91
C ILE A 75 24.66 -21.07 -4.72
N TRP A 76 24.78 -20.43 -5.89
CA TRP A 76 25.99 -20.47 -6.70
C TRP A 76 27.20 -19.96 -5.91
N THR A 77 27.06 -18.83 -5.22
CA THR A 77 28.13 -18.22 -4.42
C THR A 77 28.57 -19.14 -3.29
N ILE A 78 27.65 -19.86 -2.65
CA ILE A 78 27.95 -20.82 -1.57
C ILE A 78 28.63 -22.06 -2.14
N ALA A 79 28.09 -22.65 -3.21
CA ALA A 79 28.55 -23.92 -3.76
C ALA A 79 29.89 -23.82 -4.49
N PHE A 80 30.06 -22.79 -5.31
CA PHE A 80 31.22 -22.62 -6.20
C PHE A 80 32.15 -21.50 -5.75
N GLY A 81 31.80 -20.76 -4.69
CA GLY A 81 32.48 -19.55 -4.30
C GLY A 81 32.25 -18.40 -5.28
N THR A 82 32.91 -17.28 -5.01
CA THR A 82 33.01 -16.11 -5.89
C THR A 82 33.97 -16.41 -7.03
N SER A 83 33.58 -17.31 -7.93
CA SER A 83 34.33 -17.52 -9.17
C SER A 83 34.37 -16.20 -9.95
N LYS A 84 35.51 -15.84 -10.55
CA LYS A 84 35.64 -14.67 -11.46
C LYS A 84 34.89 -14.91 -12.80
N SER A 85 33.80 -15.67 -12.77
CA SER A 85 32.95 -15.90 -13.91
C SER A 85 32.31 -14.59 -14.32
N GLY A 86 32.57 -14.14 -15.55
CA GLY A 86 31.96 -12.93 -16.09
C GLY A 86 30.42 -12.98 -16.05
N ALA A 87 29.83 -14.17 -16.16
CA ALA A 87 28.37 -14.35 -16.06
C ALA A 87 27.85 -14.02 -14.66
N PHE A 88 28.56 -14.45 -13.60
CA PHE A 88 28.19 -14.13 -12.22
C PHE A 88 28.20 -12.62 -12.00
N ILE A 89 29.27 -11.94 -12.43
CA ILE A 89 29.42 -10.49 -12.33
C ILE A 89 28.28 -9.80 -13.10
N PHE A 90 28.00 -10.25 -14.32
CA PHE A 90 26.94 -9.69 -15.15
C PHE A 90 25.57 -9.77 -14.46
N PHE A 91 25.16 -10.95 -13.98
CA PHE A 91 23.87 -11.10 -13.30
C PHE A 91 23.81 -10.32 -11.99
N PHE A 92 24.91 -10.28 -11.23
CA PHE A 92 25.00 -9.48 -10.02
C PHE A 92 24.80 -7.99 -10.31
N LEU A 93 25.46 -7.44 -11.33
CA LEU A 93 25.29 -6.05 -11.74
C LEU A 93 23.87 -5.77 -12.23
N LEU A 94 23.34 -6.63 -13.11
CA LEU A 94 21.98 -6.51 -13.65
C LEU A 94 20.94 -6.45 -12.53
N LEU A 95 21.05 -7.36 -11.57
CA LEU A 95 20.15 -7.44 -10.42
C LEU A 95 20.22 -6.21 -9.52
N ASN A 96 21.39 -5.55 -9.40
CA ASN A 96 21.51 -4.31 -8.64
C ASN A 96 20.94 -3.12 -9.42
N ILE A 97 21.16 -3.04 -10.74
CA ILE A 97 20.59 -2.00 -11.59
C ILE A 97 19.06 -2.02 -11.54
N ILE A 98 18.44 -3.21 -11.61
CA ILE A 98 16.98 -3.36 -11.53
C ILE A 98 16.44 -2.78 -10.22
N ILE A 99 17.10 -3.06 -9.08
CA ILE A 99 16.69 -2.52 -7.77
C ILE A 99 16.83 -1.00 -7.73
N ILE A 100 17.96 -0.48 -8.19
CA ILE A 100 18.22 0.96 -8.16
C ILE A 100 17.18 1.68 -9.02
N PHE A 101 16.91 1.15 -10.21
CA PHE A 101 15.89 1.68 -11.10
C PHE A 101 14.50 1.67 -10.47
N ASP A 102 14.09 0.55 -9.87
CA ASP A 102 12.79 0.40 -9.20
C ASP A 102 12.62 1.43 -8.06
N ASN A 103 13.63 1.55 -7.19
CA ASN A 103 13.61 2.55 -6.12
C ASN A 103 13.56 3.98 -6.66
N ILE A 104 14.29 4.30 -7.74
CA ILE A 104 14.24 5.62 -8.37
C ILE A 104 12.83 5.91 -8.89
N VAL A 105 12.18 4.95 -9.55
CA VAL A 105 10.81 5.11 -10.06
C VAL A 105 9.84 5.41 -8.91
N ILE A 106 9.96 4.70 -7.79
CA ILE A 106 9.11 4.93 -6.60
C ILE A 106 9.37 6.31 -5.99
N ILE A 107 10.64 6.69 -5.82
CA ILE A 107 11.03 8.01 -5.29
C ILE A 107 10.51 9.14 -6.19
N CYS A 108 10.63 8.99 -7.51
CA CYS A 108 10.12 9.97 -8.48
C CYS A 108 8.59 10.09 -8.45
N HIS A 109 7.90 8.99 -8.15
CA HIS A 109 6.43 8.97 -8.07
C HIS A 109 5.91 9.64 -6.79
N GLU A 110 6.48 9.30 -5.62
CA GLU A 110 5.97 9.75 -4.31
C GLU A 110 6.62 11.05 -3.80
N ASN A 111 7.76 11.45 -4.36
CA ASN A 111 8.48 12.69 -4.02
C ASN A 111 8.70 12.86 -2.50
N MET A 112 8.10 13.89 -1.88
CA MET A 112 8.28 14.19 -0.45
C MET A 112 7.47 13.26 0.46
N GLU A 113 6.42 12.61 -0.06
CA GLU A 113 5.63 11.65 0.71
C GLU A 113 6.37 10.34 0.92
N TYR A 114 7.30 10.01 0.02
CA TYR A 114 8.16 8.83 0.11
C TYR A 114 8.81 8.71 1.49
N TRP A 115 9.32 9.82 2.03
CA TRP A 115 10.07 9.88 3.29
C TRP A 115 9.20 9.75 4.55
N LYS A 116 7.87 9.83 4.43
CA LYS A 116 6.98 9.66 5.60
C LYS A 116 6.79 8.19 5.96
N SER A 117 6.97 7.28 5.01
CA SER A 117 6.80 5.84 5.22
C SER A 117 8.11 5.20 5.67
N PHE A 118 8.12 4.59 6.85
CA PHE A 118 9.29 3.85 7.36
C PHE A 118 9.75 2.73 6.41
N ARG A 119 8.82 2.09 5.70
CA ARG A 119 9.11 1.05 4.72
C ARG A 119 10.01 1.58 3.58
N ASN A 120 9.64 2.72 3.04
CA ASN A 120 10.37 3.37 1.94
C ASN A 120 11.78 3.77 2.39
N ILE A 121 11.92 4.29 3.62
CA ILE A 121 13.23 4.59 4.21
C ILE A 121 14.10 3.33 4.30
N PHE A 122 13.53 2.20 4.74
CA PHE A 122 14.26 0.94 4.80
C PHE A 122 14.72 0.48 3.41
N ASP A 123 13.85 0.54 2.40
CA ASP A 123 14.18 0.18 1.02
C ASP A 123 15.32 1.06 0.46
N PHE A 124 15.29 2.36 0.74
CA PHE A 124 16.36 3.30 0.39
C PHE A 124 17.70 2.94 1.05
N ILE A 125 17.68 2.57 2.33
CA ILE A 125 18.88 2.12 3.06
C ILE A 125 19.45 0.86 2.40
N VAL A 126 18.61 -0.13 2.09
CA VAL A 126 19.05 -1.37 1.41
C VAL A 126 19.63 -1.05 0.03
N MET A 127 19.03 -0.11 -0.71
CA MET A 127 19.58 0.35 -1.99
C MET A 127 20.98 0.97 -1.82
N ILE A 128 21.21 1.80 -0.80
CA ILE A 128 22.55 2.34 -0.51
C ILE A 128 23.54 1.21 -0.21
N PHE A 129 23.16 0.23 0.61
CA PHE A 129 24.02 -0.92 0.90
C PHE A 129 24.34 -1.73 -0.37
N CYS A 130 23.38 -1.88 -1.30
CA CYS A 130 23.61 -2.49 -2.60
C CYS A 130 24.68 -1.71 -3.40
N ILE A 131 24.55 -0.38 -3.50
CA ILE A 131 25.53 0.47 -4.21
C ILE A 131 26.91 0.37 -3.57
N LEU A 132 26.99 0.47 -2.24
CA LEU A 132 28.24 0.33 -1.49
C LEU A 132 28.85 -1.05 -1.68
N SER A 133 28.04 -2.11 -1.73
CA SER A 133 28.52 -3.47 -1.99
C SER A 133 29.13 -3.61 -3.38
N MET A 134 28.53 -2.96 -4.40
CA MET A 134 29.10 -2.92 -5.74
C MET A 134 30.42 -2.15 -5.75
N LEU A 135 30.48 -1.02 -5.06
CA LEU A 135 31.70 -0.21 -4.99
C LEU A 135 32.82 -0.97 -4.29
N VAL A 136 32.53 -1.63 -3.17
CA VAL A 136 33.48 -2.49 -2.46
C VAL A 136 33.93 -3.65 -3.36
N TYR A 137 32.99 -4.32 -4.04
CA TYR A 137 33.30 -5.41 -4.98
C TYR A 137 34.26 -5.00 -6.09
N PHE A 138 34.17 -3.76 -6.59
CA PHE A 138 35.11 -3.24 -7.58
C PHE A 138 36.43 -2.73 -6.98
N ALA A 139 36.38 -2.16 -5.78
CA ALA A 139 37.53 -1.52 -5.14
C ALA A 139 38.49 -2.52 -4.50
N THR A 140 37.96 -3.60 -3.93
CA THR A 140 38.77 -4.68 -3.37
C THR A 140 38.83 -5.82 -4.38
N LEU A 141 40.04 -6.30 -4.69
CA LEU A 141 40.30 -7.52 -5.45
C LEU A 141 40.78 -8.67 -4.51
N SER A 142 40.56 -8.54 -3.20
CA SER A 142 41.25 -9.30 -2.16
C SER A 142 40.33 -10.28 -1.40
N SER A 143 40.91 -11.39 -0.95
CA SER A 143 40.26 -12.65 -0.55
C SER A 143 39.26 -12.62 0.64
N GLY A 144 38.98 -11.46 1.24
CA GLY A 144 38.00 -11.30 2.34
C GLY A 144 36.55 -11.06 1.91
N GLU A 145 36.27 -11.00 0.61
CA GLU A 145 35.02 -10.46 0.04
C GLU A 145 33.78 -11.36 0.14
N LYS A 146 33.98 -12.67 0.33
CA LYS A 146 32.87 -13.63 0.28
C LYS A 146 31.81 -13.34 1.33
N ALA A 147 32.22 -13.00 2.55
CA ALA A 147 31.29 -12.73 3.64
C ALA A 147 30.42 -11.49 3.34
N MET A 148 31.00 -10.42 2.81
CA MET A 148 30.26 -9.20 2.47
C MET A 148 29.24 -9.47 1.36
N ILE A 149 29.64 -10.17 0.30
CA ILE A 149 28.74 -10.51 -0.80
C ILE A 149 27.58 -11.37 -0.30
N ILE A 150 27.86 -12.38 0.54
CA ILE A 150 26.83 -13.24 1.14
C ILE A 150 25.89 -12.41 2.03
N ILE A 151 26.42 -11.54 2.89
CA ILE A 151 25.61 -10.66 3.74
C ILE A 151 24.71 -9.75 2.88
N CYS A 152 25.23 -9.19 1.79
CA CYS A 152 24.44 -8.38 0.87
C CYS A 152 23.32 -9.18 0.20
N PHE A 153 23.58 -10.42 -0.24
CA PHE A 153 22.52 -11.30 -0.75
C PHE A 153 21.47 -11.65 0.31
N LEU A 154 21.87 -11.89 1.55
CA LEU A 154 20.94 -12.17 2.64
C LEU A 154 20.05 -10.95 2.95
N LEU A 155 20.64 -9.76 3.07
CA LEU A 155 19.88 -8.51 3.28
C LEU A 155 18.88 -8.27 2.14
N ARG A 156 19.29 -8.57 0.89
CA ARG A 156 18.42 -8.50 -0.28
C ARG A 156 17.24 -9.47 -0.20
N ILE A 157 17.50 -10.74 0.11
CA ILE A 157 16.44 -11.76 0.25
C ILE A 157 15.47 -11.37 1.36
N ILE A 158 15.97 -10.89 2.50
CA ILE A 158 15.14 -10.44 3.62
C ILE A 158 14.25 -9.27 3.18
N ARG A 159 14.80 -8.26 2.49
CA ARG A 159 14.02 -7.15 1.95
C ARG A 159 12.94 -7.65 0.98
N ASP A 160 13.30 -8.43 -0.03
CA ASP A 160 12.35 -8.93 -1.04
C ASP A 160 11.24 -9.76 -0.38
N PHE A 161 11.59 -10.59 0.59
CA PHE A 161 10.62 -11.34 1.38
C PHE A 161 9.69 -10.42 2.16
N LEU A 162 10.21 -9.39 2.85
CA LEU A 162 9.40 -8.41 3.57
C LEU A 162 8.45 -7.65 2.63
N LEU A 163 8.90 -7.27 1.44
CA LEU A 163 8.07 -6.57 0.46
C LEU A 163 6.91 -7.43 -0.03
N ILE A 164 7.19 -8.69 -0.39
CA ILE A 164 6.18 -9.67 -0.80
C ILE A 164 5.20 -9.93 0.34
N PHE A 165 5.71 -10.20 1.55
CA PHE A 165 4.90 -10.48 2.74
C PHE A 165 3.97 -9.32 3.08
N LEU A 166 4.47 -8.08 3.07
CA LEU A 166 3.65 -6.89 3.35
C LEU A 166 2.57 -6.68 2.29
N ARG A 167 2.85 -6.98 1.01
CA ARG A 167 1.84 -6.90 -0.06
C ARG A 167 0.75 -7.95 0.10
N ILE A 168 1.10 -9.18 0.47
CA ILE A 168 0.12 -10.24 0.77
C ILE A 168 -0.77 -9.82 1.94
N LYS A 169 -0.17 -9.33 3.04
CA LYS A 169 -0.92 -8.87 4.22
C LYS A 169 -1.78 -7.63 3.94
N SER A 170 -1.36 -6.76 3.02
CA SER A 170 -2.16 -5.61 2.60
C SER A 170 -3.41 -6.05 1.83
N LYS A 171 -3.32 -7.12 1.04
CA LYS A 171 -4.47 -7.64 0.29
C LYS A 171 -5.57 -8.15 1.23
N GLN A 172 -5.19 -8.87 2.29
CA GLN A 172 -6.13 -9.42 3.27
C GLN A 172 -6.93 -8.36 4.06
N ARG A 173 -6.44 -7.12 4.17
CA ARG A 173 -7.17 -6.06 4.87
C ARG A 173 -8.22 -5.35 4.03
N ASN A 174 -8.21 -5.55 2.72
CA ASN A 174 -9.08 -4.85 1.78
C ASN A 174 -10.10 -5.78 1.12
N ASP A 175 -10.29 -7.01 1.60
CA ASP A 175 -11.42 -7.84 1.15
C ASP A 175 -12.66 -7.41 1.97
N PRO A 176 -13.63 -6.69 1.37
CA PRO A 176 -14.86 -6.26 2.04
C PRO A 176 -15.83 -7.43 2.33
N LEU A 177 -15.37 -8.68 2.23
CA LEU A 177 -16.22 -9.88 2.23
C LEU A 177 -16.77 -10.28 3.62
N LEU A 178 -16.72 -9.36 4.59
CA LEU A 178 -17.38 -9.49 5.89
C LEU A 178 -17.96 -8.17 6.40
N ASP A 179 -18.24 -7.21 5.51
CA ASP A 179 -19.20 -6.14 5.82
C ASP A 179 -20.54 -6.41 5.12
N GLY A 180 -21.01 -7.65 5.26
CA GLY A 180 -22.36 -8.10 4.90
C GLY A 180 -23.41 -7.62 5.90
N ARG A 181 -23.28 -6.40 6.42
CA ARG A 181 -24.30 -5.73 7.26
C ARG A 181 -24.23 -4.24 6.92
N GLU A 182 -25.39 -3.62 6.73
CA GLU A 182 -25.58 -2.16 6.57
C GLU A 182 -25.62 -1.55 5.15
N PHE A 183 -26.11 -2.29 4.14
CA PHE A 183 -26.82 -1.64 3.02
C PHE A 183 -28.23 -2.20 2.79
N ASN A 184 -28.85 -2.68 3.87
CA ASN A 184 -30.30 -2.88 3.94
C ASN A 184 -30.93 -1.93 4.99
N GLN A 185 -30.33 -0.76 5.19
CA GLN A 185 -30.93 0.31 5.98
C GLN A 185 -31.58 1.33 5.04
N LYS A 186 -32.85 1.06 4.74
CA LYS A 186 -33.92 2.05 4.88
C LYS A 186 -33.77 3.30 4.00
N VAL A 187 -33.96 3.10 2.69
CA VAL A 187 -34.61 4.12 1.83
C VAL A 187 -36.10 3.75 1.71
N GLU A 188 -36.75 3.59 2.86
CA GLU A 188 -38.18 3.87 3.02
C GLU A 188 -38.26 5.14 3.88
N GLY A 189 -37.77 6.22 3.28
CA GLY A 189 -37.94 7.58 3.78
C GLY A 189 -38.96 8.26 2.88
N ASP A 190 -40.22 7.99 3.17
CA ASP A 190 -41.32 8.96 3.19
C ASP A 190 -41.06 10.22 2.34
N PHE A 191 -41.38 10.16 1.04
CA PHE A 191 -41.64 11.36 0.23
C PHE A 191 -42.97 11.96 0.69
N GLY A 192 -42.93 12.53 1.90
CA GLY A 192 -43.93 13.44 2.41
C GLY A 192 -43.91 14.72 1.58
N GLU A 193 -45.00 14.91 0.86
CA GLU A 193 -45.71 16.18 0.70
C GLU A 193 -44.92 17.38 0.16
N ASN A 194 -45.16 17.63 -1.12
CA ASN A 194 -45.06 18.92 -1.80
C ASN A 194 -45.37 20.14 -0.91
N PRO A 195 -44.43 21.09 -0.74
CA PRO A 195 -44.75 22.42 -0.23
C PRO A 195 -44.93 23.46 -1.34
N PHE A 196 -44.85 23.10 -2.62
CA PHE A 196 -45.11 24.05 -3.71
C PHE A 196 -46.59 24.12 -4.03
N GLY A 197 -47.24 24.99 -3.27
CA GLY A 197 -48.56 25.52 -3.55
C GLY A 197 -48.64 26.09 -4.96
N ILE A 198 -49.63 25.58 -5.68
CA ILE A 198 -50.22 26.17 -6.87
C ILE A 198 -50.80 27.54 -6.49
N ILE A 199 -50.40 28.59 -7.21
CA ILE A 199 -51.30 29.69 -7.52
C ILE A 199 -51.47 29.67 -9.03
N ASP A 200 -52.67 29.27 -9.44
CA ASP A 200 -53.22 29.35 -10.79
C ASP A 200 -53.18 30.78 -11.34
N ASP A 201 -52.88 30.91 -12.63
CA ASP A 201 -53.83 31.45 -13.64
C ASP A 201 -53.05 31.80 -14.93
N SER A 202 -52.90 30.84 -15.84
CA SER A 202 -52.84 31.14 -17.27
C SER A 202 -53.05 29.88 -18.10
N ASP A 203 -54.15 29.89 -18.83
CA ASP A 203 -54.53 28.94 -19.86
C ASP A 203 -53.40 28.69 -20.89
N GLU A 204 -52.97 27.44 -21.06
CA GLU A 204 -52.75 26.90 -22.41
C GLU A 204 -52.71 25.37 -22.40
N GLU A 205 -53.63 24.79 -23.18
CA GLU A 205 -53.62 23.40 -23.60
C GLU A 205 -52.26 23.01 -24.18
N THR A 206 -51.68 21.90 -23.71
CA THR A 206 -51.23 20.84 -24.62
C THR A 206 -50.98 19.54 -23.88
N THR A 207 -51.78 18.57 -24.25
CA THR A 207 -51.66 17.14 -23.99
C THR A 207 -50.31 16.61 -24.45
N LYS A 208 -49.57 15.96 -23.55
CA LYS A 208 -48.66 14.84 -23.87
C LYS A 208 -48.40 14.01 -22.61
N THR A 209 -49.26 13.02 -22.45
CA THR A 209 -48.99 11.79 -21.71
C THR A 209 -47.68 11.18 -22.22
N ASN A 210 -46.75 10.94 -21.31
CA ASN A 210 -45.66 9.99 -21.50
C ASN A 210 -45.50 9.24 -20.18
N GLU A 211 -46.38 8.25 -20.01
CA GLU A 211 -46.20 7.14 -19.08
C GLU A 211 -44.99 6.35 -19.62
N ASN A 212 -43.88 6.39 -18.90
CA ASN A 212 -42.76 5.50 -19.15
C ASN A 212 -42.58 4.65 -17.89
N GLU A 213 -43.48 3.67 -17.75
CA GLU A 213 -43.29 2.51 -16.89
C GLU A 213 -42.13 1.70 -17.47
N ASN A 214 -40.95 1.81 -16.86
CA ASN A 214 -39.85 0.91 -17.15
C ASN A 214 -39.70 -0.04 -15.96
N GLU A 215 -40.59 -1.03 -15.91
CA GLU A 215 -40.42 -2.25 -15.12
C GLU A 215 -39.24 -3.01 -15.71
N ASN A 216 -38.07 -2.87 -15.11
CA ASN A 216 -36.92 -3.71 -15.43
C ASN A 216 -36.84 -4.81 -14.37
N GLU A 217 -37.67 -5.85 -14.55
CA GLU A 217 -37.51 -7.15 -13.90
C GLU A 217 -36.25 -7.81 -14.45
N ASN A 218 -35.14 -7.64 -13.74
CA ASN A 218 -33.92 -8.40 -14.02
C ASN A 218 -33.87 -9.58 -13.05
N GLU A 219 -34.62 -10.64 -13.37
CA GLU A 219 -34.44 -11.97 -12.80
C GLU A 219 -33.10 -12.53 -13.29
N ASN A 220 -32.05 -12.32 -12.48
CA ASN A 220 -30.78 -13.00 -12.69
C ASN A 220 -30.70 -14.17 -11.72
N GLU A 221 -31.39 -15.26 -12.06
CA GLU A 221 -31.17 -16.58 -11.49
C GLU A 221 -29.78 -17.05 -11.93
N ASN A 222 -28.78 -16.84 -11.08
CA ASN A 222 -27.48 -17.48 -11.23
C ASN A 222 -27.32 -18.52 -10.12
N GLU A 223 -27.96 -19.68 -10.31
CA GLU A 223 -27.65 -20.91 -9.59
C GLU A 223 -26.24 -21.34 -9.98
N ASN A 224 -25.25 -20.94 -9.17
CA ASN A 224 -23.91 -21.49 -9.26
C ASN A 224 -23.75 -22.51 -8.14
N GLU A 225 -24.27 -23.72 -8.38
CA GLU A 225 -23.93 -24.93 -7.62
C GLU A 225 -22.45 -25.24 -7.89
N ASN A 226 -21.57 -24.79 -7.01
CA ASN A 226 -20.19 -25.25 -6.99
C ASN A 226 -20.03 -26.16 -5.77
N GLU A 227 -20.50 -27.40 -5.92
CA GLU A 227 -20.11 -28.53 -5.09
C GLU A 227 -18.61 -28.78 -5.35
N ASN A 228 -17.76 -28.29 -4.46
CA ASN A 228 -16.38 -28.72 -4.40
C ASN A 228 -16.18 -29.49 -3.10
N GLU A 229 -16.64 -30.75 -3.12
CA GLU A 229 -16.20 -31.77 -2.18
C GLU A 229 -14.72 -32.02 -2.41
N ASN A 230 -13.87 -31.44 -1.55
CA ASN A 230 -12.48 -31.84 -1.46
C ASN A 230 -12.27 -32.55 -0.13
N GLU A 231 -12.61 -33.84 -0.12
CA GLU A 231 -12.14 -34.79 0.88
C GLU A 231 -10.62 -34.87 0.75
N ASN A 232 -9.90 -34.24 1.67
CA ASN A 232 -8.49 -34.50 1.86
C ASN A 232 -8.31 -35.15 3.23
N GLU A 233 -8.54 -36.45 3.27
CA GLU A 233 -8.04 -37.33 4.33
C GLU A 233 -6.51 -37.26 4.31
N ASN A 234 -5.94 -36.62 5.31
CA ASN A 234 -4.51 -36.76 5.58
C ASN A 234 -4.35 -37.36 6.97
N GLU A 235 -4.43 -38.69 7.02
CA GLU A 235 -3.88 -39.48 8.12
C GLU A 235 -2.38 -39.21 8.18
N ASN A 236 -1.95 -38.52 9.23
CA ASN A 236 -0.54 -38.44 9.57
C ASN A 236 -0.35 -39.06 10.94
N GLU A 237 -0.22 -40.39 10.94
CA GLU A 237 0.40 -41.13 12.03
C GLU A 237 1.87 -40.73 12.10
N ASN A 238 2.26 -40.02 13.15
CA ASN A 238 3.66 -39.85 13.49
C ASN A 238 3.87 -40.32 14.92
N GLU A 239 4.06 -41.64 15.05
CA GLU A 239 4.74 -42.25 16.20
C GLU A 239 6.18 -41.73 16.20
N ASN A 240 6.54 -40.95 17.22
CA ASN A 240 7.93 -40.69 17.51
C ASN A 240 8.20 -41.06 18.97
N GLU A 241 8.44 -42.36 19.18
CA GLU A 241 9.25 -42.84 20.28
C GLU A 241 10.67 -42.31 20.07
N ASN A 242 11.20 -41.54 21.02
CA ASN A 242 12.63 -41.61 21.22
C ASN A 242 13.01 -41.48 22.69
N GLU A 243 13.78 -42.47 23.10
CA GLU A 243 14.22 -42.79 24.43
C GLU A 243 15.29 -41.79 24.92
N ASN A 244 15.07 -41.28 26.12
CA ASN A 244 15.99 -41.44 27.27
C ASN A 244 17.49 -41.56 26.96
N GLU A 245 18.31 -40.62 27.44
CA GLU A 245 19.56 -41.02 28.10
C GLU A 245 19.92 -40.11 29.28
N ASN A 246 19.71 -40.71 30.44
CA ASN A 246 20.11 -40.36 31.79
C ASN A 246 21.63 -40.27 31.93
N TYR A 247 22.16 -39.12 32.36
CA TYR A 247 23.50 -39.06 32.95
C TYR A 247 23.41 -38.73 34.45
N LYS A 248 23.90 -39.72 35.21
CA LYS A 248 24.05 -39.82 36.65
C LYS A 248 24.83 -38.66 37.27
N LEU A 249 24.44 -38.39 38.53
CA LEU A 249 25.20 -37.83 39.65
C LEU A 249 26.69 -38.15 39.65
#